data_AF-A0A7C5S2L0-F1
#
_entry.id   AF-A0A7C5S2L0-F1
#
_cell.length_a   1.000
_cell.length_b   1.000
_cell.length_c   1.000
_cell.angle_alpha   90.00
_cell.angle_beta   90.00
_cell.angle_gamma   90.00
#
_symmetry.space_group_name_H-M   'P 1'
#
loop_
_entity.id
_entity.type
_entity.pdbx_description
1 polymer ?
#
loop_
_entity_poly.entity_id
_entity_poly.type
_entity_poly.pdbx_seq_one_letter_code
_entity_poly.pdbx_strand_id
1 'polypeptide(L)'
;MAETAGNERRKVEPYVVQGSTLYVRLPQLTRDDAAFDKACRSLLKADGPVYTVDMSAVKTITSTFIGIVAVTYLDANSQGKRMLVKAPKRVLDVFRLAGFDGKVEMEEVPHVPAQ
;
A
#
# COMPACT_ATOMS: atom_id res chain seq x y z
N MET A 1 -33.01 6.78 33.17
CA MET A 1 -33.31 5.49 32.49
C MET A 1 -33.75 5.87 31.08
N ALA A 2 -33.13 5.49 29.97
CA ALA A 2 -32.07 4.53 29.72
C ALA A 2 -31.16 5.07 28.59
N GLU A 3 -29.90 4.62 28.65
CA GLU A 3 -28.85 4.76 27.65
C GLU A 3 -29.27 4.17 26.29
N THR A 4 -28.79 4.73 25.18
CA THR A 4 -28.17 3.87 24.14
C THR A 4 -27.20 4.63 23.22
N ALA A 5 -25.92 4.33 23.45
CA ALA A 5 -24.85 4.08 22.49
C ALA A 5 -24.59 5.10 21.37
N GLY A 6 -23.53 5.88 21.58
CA GLY A 6 -22.73 6.46 20.50
C GLY A 6 -22.26 5.37 19.54
N ASN A 7 -22.69 5.46 18.29
CA ASN A 7 -22.12 4.69 17.19
C ASN A 7 -20.89 5.45 16.66
N GLU A 8 -19.82 5.49 17.45
CA GLU A 8 -18.49 5.78 16.92
C GLU A 8 -18.09 4.61 16.02
N ARG A 9 -18.47 4.71 14.74
CA ARG A 9 -17.85 3.90 13.68
C ARG A 9 -16.35 4.15 13.79
N ARG A 10 -15.59 3.20 14.35
CA ARG A 10 -14.13 3.27 14.38
C ARG A 10 -13.67 3.57 12.97
N LYS A 11 -13.12 4.76 12.77
CA LYS A 11 -12.65 5.22 11.46
C LYS A 11 -11.41 4.38 11.16
N VAL A 12 -11.57 3.30 10.40
CA VAL A 12 -10.44 2.46 9.99
C VAL A 12 -9.53 3.34 9.14
N GLU A 13 -8.30 3.55 9.61
CA GLU A 13 -7.31 4.29 8.85
C GLU A 13 -6.96 3.51 7.57
N PRO A 14 -7.17 4.10 6.38
CA PRO A 14 -7.03 3.38 5.10
C PRO A 14 -5.57 2.97 4.82
N TYR A 15 -4.61 3.71 5.37
CA TYR A 15 -3.19 3.55 5.18
C TYR A 15 -2.50 3.63 6.52
N VAL A 16 -1.78 2.57 6.91
CA VAL A 16 -1.08 2.51 8.19
C VAL A 16 0.37 2.15 7.94
N VAL A 17 1.29 3.03 8.35
CA VAL A 17 2.73 2.73 8.34
C VAL A 17 3.11 2.16 9.70
N GLN A 18 3.68 0.95 9.73
CA GLN A 18 4.26 0.35 10.94
C GLN A 18 5.66 -0.17 10.62
N GLY A 19 6.67 0.39 11.27
CA GLY A 19 8.07 0.15 10.90
C GLY A 19 8.31 0.46 9.42
N SER A 20 8.96 -0.46 8.71
CA SER A 20 9.22 -0.35 7.27
C SER A 20 8.12 -0.97 6.39
N THR A 21 6.87 -1.02 6.87
CA THR A 21 5.73 -1.56 6.10
C THR A 21 4.56 -0.57 6.06
N LEU A 22 4.05 -0.29 4.87
CA LEU A 22 2.79 0.39 4.63
C LEU A 22 1.69 -0.66 4.38
N TYR A 23 0.70 -0.69 5.25
CA TYR A 23 -0.51 -1.51 5.09
C TYR A 23 -1.61 -0.70 4.41
N VAL A 24 -2.03 -1.18 3.24
CA VAL A 24 -3.18 -0.64 2.52
C VAL A 24 -4.42 -1.45 2.88
N ARG A 25 -5.36 -0.81 3.58
CA ARG A 25 -6.58 -1.46 4.11
C ARG A 25 -7.81 -1.22 3.25
N LEU A 26 -7.66 -0.57 2.10
CA LEU A 26 -8.76 -0.32 1.18
C LEU A 26 -8.85 -1.42 0.12
N PRO A 27 -10.05 -1.96 -0.15
CA PRO A 27 -10.23 -2.94 -1.22
C PRO A 27 -10.14 -2.33 -2.62
N GLN A 28 -10.35 -1.02 -2.76
CA GLN A 28 -10.40 -0.33 -4.04
C GLN A 28 -9.54 0.93 -3.99
N LEU A 29 -8.54 1.00 -4.86
CA LEU A 29 -7.70 2.17 -5.08
C LEU A 29 -8.01 2.74 -6.46
N THR A 30 -9.15 3.44 -6.57
CA THR A 30 -9.72 3.85 -7.86
C THR A 30 -9.89 5.35 -8.04
N ARG A 31 -9.81 6.12 -6.97
CA ARG A 31 -9.88 7.59 -6.99
C ARG A 31 -8.57 8.12 -6.42
N ASP A 32 -8.12 9.25 -6.96
CA ASP A 32 -6.93 9.91 -6.44
C ASP A 32 -7.10 10.16 -4.94
N ASP A 33 -6.06 9.80 -4.19
CA ASP A 33 -6.06 9.82 -2.73
C ASP A 33 -4.70 10.32 -2.23
N ALA A 34 -4.64 11.61 -1.92
CA ALA A 34 -3.45 12.24 -1.38
C ALA A 34 -2.96 11.59 -0.08
N ALA A 35 -3.82 10.90 0.67
CA ALA A 35 -3.40 10.18 1.88
C ALA A 35 -2.53 8.96 1.55
N PHE A 36 -2.70 8.34 0.37
CA PHE A 36 -1.83 7.25 -0.07
C PHE A 36 -0.41 7.75 -0.40
N ASP A 37 -0.30 8.85 -1.16
CA ASP A 37 1.01 9.48 -1.45
C ASP A 37 1.71 9.89 -0.14
N LYS A 38 0.96 10.53 0.77
CA LYS A 38 1.48 10.89 2.10
C LYS A 38 1.98 9.66 2.88
N ALA A 39 1.24 8.54 2.84
CA ALA A 39 1.63 7.32 3.51
C ALA A 39 2.90 6.69 2.90
N CYS A 40 3.04 6.72 1.57
CA CYS A 40 4.26 6.30 0.88
C CYS A 40 5.47 7.17 1.25
N ARG A 41 5.29 8.49 1.33
CA ARG A 41 6.35 9.41 1.80
C ARG A 41 6.71 9.17 3.27
N SER A 42 5.74 8.81 4.11
CA SER A 42 6.01 8.42 5.50
C SER A 42 6.79 7.11 5.59
N LEU A 43 6.49 6.14 4.73
CA LEU A 43 7.23 4.86 4.66
C LEU A 43 8.73 5.09 4.37
N LEU A 44 9.07 6.02 3.49
CA LEU A 44 10.45 6.37 3.16
C LEU A 44 11.24 6.99 4.32
N LYS A 45 10.59 7.34 5.44
CA LYS A 45 11.26 7.83 6.65
C LYS A 45 11.57 6.70 7.65
N ALA A 46 11.10 5.48 7.37
CA ALA A 46 11.32 4.36 8.26
C ALA A 46 12.77 3.88 8.20
N ASP A 47 13.25 3.39 9.33
CA ASP A 47 14.52 2.68 9.41
C ASP A 47 14.33 1.23 8.98
N GLY A 48 15.10 0.81 7.99
CA GLY A 48 15.11 -0.56 7.50
C GLY A 48 15.82 -0.67 6.16
N PRO A 49 16.29 -1.88 5.77
CA PRO A 49 16.90 -2.10 4.46
C PRO A 49 15.87 -2.33 3.34
N VAL A 50 14.62 -2.64 3.69
CA VAL A 50 13.53 -2.98 2.75
C VAL A 50 12.25 -2.28 3.16
N TYR A 51 11.65 -1.52 2.25
CA TYR A 51 10.32 -0.95 2.40
C TYR A 51 9.27 -1.85 1.77
N THR A 52 8.23 -2.18 2.53
CA THR A 52 7.14 -3.05 2.05
C THR A 52 5.87 -2.24 1.87
N VAL A 53 5.23 -2.37 0.71
CA VAL A 53 3.84 -1.92 0.51
C VAL A 53 2.96 -3.16 0.46
N ASP A 54 2.23 -3.37 1.55
CA ASP A 54 1.29 -4.48 1.69
C ASP A 54 -0.08 -4.05 1.16
N MET A 55 -0.43 -4.63 0.01
CA MET A 55 -1.68 -4.48 -0.71
C MET A 55 -2.50 -5.77 -0.68
N SER A 56 -2.31 -6.66 0.30
CA SER A 56 -3.08 -7.90 0.47
C SER A 56 -4.59 -7.68 0.46
N ALA A 57 -5.06 -6.54 0.96
CA ALA A 57 -6.47 -6.17 0.97
C ALA A 57 -6.97 -5.52 -0.33
N VAL A 58 -6.11 -5.19 -1.29
CA VAL A 58 -6.50 -4.50 -2.53
C VAL A 58 -7.03 -5.50 -3.55
N LYS A 59 -8.18 -5.19 -4.16
CA LYS A 59 -8.78 -5.95 -5.27
C LYS A 59 -8.56 -5.26 -6.62
N THR A 60 -8.69 -3.93 -6.64
CA THR A 60 -8.55 -3.11 -7.85
C THR A 60 -7.65 -1.93 -7.57
N ILE A 61 -6.79 -1.62 -8.53
CA ILE A 61 -5.84 -0.52 -8.48
C ILE A 61 -5.82 0.19 -9.83
N THR A 62 -5.74 1.53 -9.82
CA THR A 62 -5.57 2.34 -11.03
C THR A 62 -4.12 2.75 -11.25
N SER A 63 -3.80 3.19 -12.47
CA SER A 63 -2.46 3.64 -12.86
C SER A 63 -1.91 4.76 -11.99
N THR A 64 -2.78 5.62 -11.42
CA THR A 64 -2.37 6.67 -10.47
C THR A 64 -1.63 6.09 -9.27
N PHE A 65 -2.17 5.05 -8.64
CA PHE A 65 -1.55 4.41 -7.49
C PHE A 65 -0.28 3.64 -7.86
N ILE A 66 -0.28 2.99 -9.04
CA ILE A 66 0.94 2.36 -9.59
C ILE A 66 2.04 3.41 -9.76
N GLY A 67 1.71 4.59 -10.29
CA GLY A 67 2.65 5.70 -10.46
C GLY A 67 3.21 6.22 -9.13
N ILE A 68 2.37 6.33 -8.10
CA ILE A 68 2.83 6.73 -6.75
C ILE A 68 3.82 5.68 -6.18
N VAL A 69 3.51 4.39 -6.31
CA VAL A 69 4.43 3.32 -5.92
C VAL A 69 5.72 3.35 -6.73
N ALA A 70 5.65 3.72 -8.01
CA ALA A 70 6.81 3.90 -8.87
C ALA A 70 7.79 4.94 -8.33
N VAL A 71 7.27 6.13 -8.01
CA VAL A 71 8.07 7.23 -7.46
C VAL A 71 8.65 6.80 -6.12
N THR A 72 7.85 6.15 -5.28
CA THR A 72 8.29 5.62 -3.99
C THR A 72 9.45 4.62 -4.14
N TYR A 73 9.39 3.74 -5.15
CA TYR A 73 10.47 2.80 -5.47
C TYR A 73 11.75 3.53 -5.88
N LEU A 74 11.65 4.52 -6.77
CA LEU A 74 12.81 5.30 -7.21
C LEU A 74 13.47 6.04 -6.04
N ASP A 75 12.66 6.64 -5.17
CA ASP A 75 13.13 7.32 -3.97
C ASP A 75 13.79 6.33 -2.99
N ALA A 76 13.19 5.16 -2.76
CA ALA A 76 13.78 4.12 -1.92
C ALA A 76 15.14 3.66 -2.46
N ASN A 77 15.23 3.41 -3.77
CA ASN A 77 16.47 2.99 -4.41
C ASN A 77 17.55 4.09 -4.35
N SER A 78 17.17 5.37 -4.46
CA SER A 78 18.09 6.50 -4.28
C SER A 78 18.70 6.56 -2.88
N GLN A 79 18.00 6.02 -1.87
CA GLN A 79 18.46 5.90 -0.48
C GLN A 79 19.21 4.58 -0.22
N GLY A 80 19.48 3.79 -1.26
CA GLY A 80 20.11 2.46 -1.14
C GLY A 80 19.21 1.42 -0.47
N LYS A 81 17.88 1.63 -0.48
CA LYS A 81 16.89 0.72 0.09
C LYS A 81 16.21 -0.08 -0.99
N ARG A 82 15.80 -1.31 -0.66
CA ARG A 82 14.99 -2.15 -1.55
C ARG A 82 13.51 -1.91 -1.30
N MET A 83 12.67 -2.25 -2.28
CA MET A 83 11.22 -2.16 -2.14
C MET A 83 10.55 -3.49 -2.49
N LEU A 84 9.60 -3.89 -1.67
CA LEU A 84 8.77 -5.07 -1.81
C LEU A 84 7.29 -4.68 -1.93
N VAL A 85 6.58 -5.25 -2.89
CA VAL A 85 5.12 -5.15 -2.99
C VAL A 85 4.51 -6.52 -2.70
N LYS A 86 3.73 -6.60 -1.62
CA LYS A 86 2.92 -7.79 -1.29
C LYS A 86 1.50 -7.58 -1.78
N ALA A 87 1.00 -8.38 -2.70
CA ALA A 87 -0.37 -8.20 -3.18
C ALA A 87 -0.98 -9.49 -3.76
N PRO A 88 -2.31 -9.53 -3.94
CA PRO A 88 -2.95 -10.60 -4.70
C PRO A 88 -2.46 -10.62 -6.15
N LYS A 89 -2.46 -11.80 -6.75
CA LYS A 89 -2.01 -12.04 -8.14
C LYS A 89 -2.48 -10.97 -9.12
N ARG A 90 -3.78 -10.65 -9.11
CA ARG A 90 -4.38 -9.66 -10.03
C ARG A 90 -3.77 -8.27 -9.89
N VAL A 91 -3.43 -7.85 -8.68
CA VAL A 91 -2.78 -6.55 -8.43
C VAL A 91 -1.34 -6.60 -8.92
N LEU A 92 -0.61 -7.68 -8.62
CA LEU A 92 0.76 -7.86 -9.13
C LEU A 92 0.82 -7.92 -10.66
N ASP A 93 -0.16 -8.54 -11.31
CA ASP A 93 -0.24 -8.58 -12.78
C ASP A 93 -0.36 -7.16 -13.36
N VAL A 94 -1.08 -6.24 -12.69
CA VAL A 94 -1.12 -4.82 -13.10
C VAL A 94 0.25 -4.16 -12.96
N PHE A 95 0.98 -4.41 -11.86
CA PHE A 95 2.36 -3.92 -11.72
C PHE A 95 3.28 -4.47 -12.81
N ARG A 96 3.19 -5.76 -13.14
CA ARG A 96 3.97 -6.38 -14.21
C ARG A 96 3.67 -5.75 -15.57
N LEU A 97 2.39 -5.58 -15.89
CA LEU A 97 1.95 -4.91 -17.12
C LEU A 97 2.42 -3.45 -17.21
N ALA A 98 2.56 -2.77 -16.08
CA ALA A 98 3.12 -1.41 -15.99
C ALA A 98 4.66 -1.38 -16.08
N GLY A 99 5.33 -2.52 -16.27
CA GLY A 99 6.78 -2.59 -16.50
C GLY A 99 7.62 -2.60 -15.23
N PHE A 100 7.06 -3.02 -14.09
CA PHE A 100 7.77 -3.20 -12.81
C PHE A 100 8.40 -4.57 -12.63
N ASP A 101 8.16 -5.49 -13.56
CA ASP A 101 8.72 -6.83 -13.49
C ASP A 101 10.26 -6.77 -13.48
N GLY A 102 10.88 -7.45 -12.51
CA GLY A 102 12.33 -7.42 -12.27
C GLY A 102 12.90 -6.11 -11.71
N LYS A 103 12.08 -5.07 -11.47
CA LYS A 103 12.53 -3.79 -10.86
C LYS A 103 12.19 -3.71 -9.38
N VAL A 104 10.98 -4.09 -9.03
CA VAL A 104 10.48 -4.12 -7.65
C VAL A 104 10.34 -5.56 -7.22
N GLU A 105 10.74 -5.89 -5.99
CA GLU A 105 10.50 -7.21 -5.44
C GLU A 105 8.98 -7.38 -5.28
N MET A 106 8.44 -8.52 -5.70
CA MET A 106 6.99 -8.79 -5.63
C MET A 106 6.75 -10.12 -4.94
N GLU A 107 5.81 -10.14 -4.00
CA GLU A 107 5.38 -11.34 -3.28
C GLU A 107 3.87 -11.50 -3.46
N GLU A 108 3.47 -12.60 -4.10
CA GLU A 108 2.06 -12.96 -4.22
C GLU A 108 1.54 -13.46 -2.87
N VAL A 109 0.47 -12.84 -2.39
CA VAL A 109 -0.20 -13.23 -1.15
C VAL A 109 -1.70 -13.47 -1.40
N PRO A 110 -2.36 -14.34 -0.62
CA PRO A 110 -3.81 -14.47 -0.68
C PRO A 110 -4.48 -13.12 -0.42
N HIS A 111 -5.61 -12.88 -1.09
CA HIS A 111 -6.40 -11.69 -0.82
C HIS A 111 -7.04 -11.76 0.58
N VAL A 112 -6.77 -10.76 1.42
CA VAL A 112 -7.32 -10.66 2.78
C VAL A 112 -8.40 -9.57 2.79
N PRO A 113 -9.65 -9.86 3.20
CA PRO A 113 -10.68 -8.83 3.29
C PRO A 113 -10.24 -7.69 4.22
N ALA A 114 -10.50 -6.45 3.82
CA ALA A 114 -10.32 -5.28 4.69
C ALA A 114 -11.14 -5.45 5.98
N GLN A 115 -10.46 -5.32 7.13
CA GLN A 115 -11.08 -5.37 8.48
C GLN A 115 -11.52 -3.99 8.94
#